data_AF-C6TLD7-F1
#
_entry.id   AF-C6TLD7-F1
#
_cell.length_a   1.000
_cell.length_b   1.000
_cell.length_c   1.000
_cell.angle_alpha   90.00
_cell.angle_beta   90.00
_cell.angle_gamma   90.00
#
_symmetry.space_group_name_H-M   'P 1'
#
loop_
_entity.id
_entity.type
_entity.pdbx_description
1 polymer ?
#
loop_
_entity_poly.entity_id
_entity_poly.type
_entity_poly.pdbx_seq_one_letter_code
_entity_poly.pdbx_strand_id
1 'polypeptide(L)'
;MAEEERHCKSKRKEGLTKHRMSSNPVILQSVNLTKYVLETSVYPREEETLKELRKATAGHPWGFMGAAPDAGQLMTLLLKLLNAKKTIEVGVFTGYSLLLTALTIPDDGKIIALDPDREAYEIGLPFIKKAGVEHKIDFIESPALPVLDKLLEDPSNKESFDFAFVDADKDNYWNYHERLLKLVMASLSAGVLIEHHLPMLY
;
A
#
# COMPACT_ATOMS: atom_id res chain seq x y z
N MET A 1 -37.82 -36.81 -30.85
CA MET A 1 -36.62 -35.95 -31.03
C MET A 1 -36.85 -34.46 -30.72
N ALA A 2 -38.04 -33.88 -30.94
CA ALA A 2 -38.29 -32.45 -30.64
C ALA A 2 -38.76 -32.13 -29.20
N GLU A 3 -39.09 -33.14 -28.38
CA GLU A 3 -39.54 -32.96 -26.99
C GLU A 3 -38.41 -33.16 -25.95
N GLU A 4 -37.41 -34.01 -26.22
CA GLU A 4 -36.24 -34.17 -25.34
C GLU A 4 -35.34 -32.92 -25.32
N GLU A 5 -35.27 -32.17 -26.42
CA GLU A 5 -34.53 -30.90 -26.46
C GLU A 5 -35.19 -29.78 -25.65
N ARG A 6 -36.52 -29.82 -25.46
CA ARG A 6 -37.22 -28.83 -24.63
C ARG A 6 -36.98 -29.09 -23.14
N HIS A 7 -36.88 -30.35 -22.73
CA HIS A 7 -36.56 -30.72 -21.35
C HIS A 7 -35.11 -30.35 -20.97
N CYS A 8 -34.16 -30.52 -21.90
CA CYS A 8 -32.76 -30.15 -21.68
C CYS A 8 -32.52 -28.62 -21.66
N LYS A 9 -33.30 -27.85 -22.45
CA LYS A 9 -33.26 -26.37 -22.42
C LYS A 9 -33.92 -25.76 -21.18
N SER A 10 -34.94 -26.42 -20.60
CA SER A 10 -35.56 -26.00 -19.34
C SER A 10 -34.58 -26.11 -18.16
N LYS A 11 -33.88 -27.26 -18.04
CA LYS A 11 -32.90 -27.48 -16.97
C LYS A 11 -31.62 -26.63 -17.08
N ARG A 12 -31.27 -26.14 -18.28
CA ARG A 12 -30.15 -25.19 -18.46
C ARG A 12 -30.47 -23.76 -18.00
N LYS A 13 -31.74 -23.40 -17.76
CA LYS A 13 -32.12 -22.09 -17.22
C LYS A 13 -32.17 -22.03 -15.69
N GLU A 14 -32.10 -23.17 -15.00
CA GLU A 14 -32.11 -23.23 -13.53
C GLU A 14 -30.71 -23.32 -12.90
N GLY A 15 -29.65 -23.43 -13.72
CA GLY A 15 -28.26 -23.61 -13.24
C GLY A 15 -27.34 -22.40 -13.35
N LEU A 16 -27.77 -21.28 -13.91
CA LEU A 16 -27.00 -20.02 -13.86
C LEU A 16 -27.60 -19.13 -12.78
N THR A 17 -27.35 -19.50 -11.52
CA THR A 17 -27.27 -18.52 -10.45
C THR A 17 -26.30 -17.45 -10.92
N LYS A 18 -26.83 -16.29 -11.31
CA LYS A 18 -26.06 -15.06 -11.44
C LYS A 18 -25.17 -15.01 -10.21
N HIS A 19 -23.87 -15.18 -10.38
CA HIS A 19 -22.91 -14.78 -9.36
C HIS A 19 -23.17 -13.28 -9.20
N ARG A 20 -24.00 -12.93 -8.21
CA ARG A 20 -24.07 -11.58 -7.68
C ARG A 20 -22.63 -11.36 -7.25
N MET A 21 -21.84 -10.65 -8.05
CA MET A 21 -20.66 -10.00 -7.53
C MET A 21 -21.19 -9.20 -6.35
N SER A 22 -20.87 -9.65 -5.13
CA SER A 22 -21.33 -8.94 -3.95
C SER A 22 -20.77 -7.54 -4.09
N SER A 23 -21.64 -6.53 -4.03
CA SER A 23 -21.32 -5.11 -3.90
C SER A 23 -20.67 -4.86 -2.53
N ASN A 24 -19.67 -5.64 -2.20
CA ASN A 24 -19.03 -5.67 -0.92
C ASN A 24 -17.79 -4.78 -1.06
N PRO A 25 -17.74 -3.65 -0.35
CA PRO A 25 -16.67 -2.66 -0.48
C PRO A 25 -15.32 -3.15 0.05
N VAL A 26 -15.23 -4.44 0.39
CA VAL A 26 -14.11 -5.10 1.05
C VAL A 26 -13.91 -6.48 0.43
N ILE A 27 -12.67 -6.95 0.44
CA ILE A 27 -12.28 -8.25 -0.16
C ILE A 27 -12.88 -9.43 0.61
N LEU A 28 -13.09 -9.28 1.92
CA LEU A 28 -13.65 -10.33 2.78
C LEU A 28 -15.14 -10.52 2.55
N GLN A 29 -15.66 -11.71 2.83
CA GLN A 29 -17.06 -12.11 2.58
C GLN A 29 -18.15 -11.22 3.21
N SER A 30 -17.83 -10.35 4.17
CA SER A 30 -18.77 -9.35 4.70
C SER A 30 -18.05 -8.17 5.36
N VAL A 31 -18.70 -7.02 5.38
CA VAL A 31 -18.27 -5.83 6.13
C VAL A 31 -18.12 -6.12 7.64
N ASN A 32 -19.00 -6.95 8.20
CA ASN A 32 -18.92 -7.35 9.61
C ASN A 32 -17.64 -8.12 9.92
N LEU A 33 -17.17 -8.95 8.99
CA LEU A 33 -15.90 -9.67 9.15
C LEU A 33 -14.71 -8.72 9.09
N THR A 34 -14.70 -7.77 8.15
CA THR A 34 -13.66 -6.73 8.11
C THR A 34 -13.65 -5.91 9.39
N LYS A 35 -14.82 -5.48 9.87
CA LYS A 35 -14.96 -4.76 11.14
C LYS A 35 -14.43 -5.58 12.31
N TYR A 36 -14.79 -6.86 12.39
CA TYR A 36 -14.28 -7.77 13.42
C TYR A 36 -12.74 -7.85 13.41
N VAL A 37 -12.11 -8.03 12.26
CA VAL A 37 -10.65 -8.07 12.15
C VAL A 37 -10.03 -6.75 12.61
N LEU A 38 -10.55 -5.63 12.13
CA LEU A 38 -10.03 -4.31 12.45
C LEU A 38 -10.18 -4.00 13.95
N GLU A 39 -11.35 -4.21 14.54
CA GLU A 39 -11.63 -3.89 15.94
C GLU A 39 -10.92 -4.81 16.93
N THR A 40 -10.72 -6.08 16.59
CA THR A 40 -10.11 -7.05 17.52
C THR A 40 -8.61 -7.14 17.40
N SER A 41 -8.05 -6.94 16.19
CA SER A 41 -6.65 -7.30 15.91
C SER A 41 -5.80 -6.14 15.42
N VAL A 42 -6.40 -5.11 14.80
CA VAL A 42 -5.67 -4.01 14.17
C VAL A 42 -5.72 -2.74 15.01
N TYR A 43 -6.90 -2.13 15.19
CA TYR A 43 -7.07 -0.86 15.91
C TYR A 43 -6.53 -0.86 17.34
N PRO A 44 -6.63 -1.94 18.14
CA PRO A 44 -6.04 -1.95 19.48
C PRO A 44 -4.51 -1.87 19.50
N ARG A 45 -3.85 -2.07 18.36
CA ARG A 45 -2.39 -2.05 18.19
C ARG A 45 -1.91 -0.93 17.26
N GLU A 46 -2.83 -0.11 16.74
CA GLU A 46 -2.51 1.02 15.87
C GLU A 46 -1.97 2.17 16.74
N GLU A 47 -0.82 2.73 16.35
CA GLU A 47 -0.27 3.91 17.02
C GLU A 47 -1.23 5.10 16.93
N GLU A 48 -1.29 5.93 17.98
CA GLU A 48 -2.30 7.00 18.03
C GLU A 48 -2.06 8.04 16.92
N THR A 49 -0.80 8.29 16.54
CA THR A 49 -0.46 9.20 15.43
C THR A 49 -0.91 8.66 14.07
N LEU A 50 -0.87 7.34 13.84
CA LEU A 50 -1.44 6.71 12.64
C LEU A 50 -2.96 6.83 12.61
N LYS A 51 -3.62 6.62 13.75
CA LYS A 51 -5.07 6.77 13.88
C LYS A 51 -5.53 8.22 13.68
N GLU A 52 -4.77 9.19 14.19
CA GLU A 52 -5.00 10.61 13.96
C GLU A 52 -4.83 10.97 12.48
N LEU A 53 -3.74 10.53 11.86
CA LEU A 53 -3.50 10.72 10.42
C LEU A 53 -4.63 10.12 9.60
N ARG A 54 -5.04 8.89 9.87
CA ARG A 54 -6.14 8.22 9.17
C ARG A 54 -7.46 9.00 9.26
N LYS A 55 -7.74 9.65 10.39
CA LYS A 55 -8.91 10.54 10.53
C LYS A 55 -8.76 11.82 9.68
N ALA A 56 -7.58 12.41 9.63
CA ALA A 56 -7.31 13.57 8.78
C ALA A 56 -7.45 13.22 7.29
N THR A 57 -6.87 12.10 6.86
CA THR A 57 -7.00 11.56 5.50
C THR A 57 -8.45 11.29 5.11
N ALA A 58 -9.28 10.79 6.04
CA ALA A 58 -10.70 10.55 5.78
C ALA A 58 -11.50 11.84 5.45
N GLY A 59 -11.00 13.02 5.83
CA GLY A 59 -11.57 14.32 5.47
C GLY A 59 -11.17 14.81 4.07
N HIS A 60 -10.20 14.16 3.43
CA HIS A 60 -9.71 14.53 2.10
C HIS A 60 -10.67 14.03 0.98
N PRO A 61 -10.85 14.76 -0.14
CA PRO A 61 -11.68 14.30 -1.26
C PRO A 61 -11.25 12.93 -1.83
N TRP A 62 -9.96 12.62 -1.76
CA TRP A 62 -9.39 11.32 -2.14
C TRP A 62 -9.05 10.44 -0.94
N GLY A 63 -9.71 10.62 0.21
CA GLY A 63 -9.41 9.87 1.44
C GLY A 63 -9.53 8.35 1.30
N PHE A 64 -10.26 7.86 0.31
CA PHE A 64 -10.35 6.43 -0.04
C PHE A 64 -9.04 5.84 -0.58
N MET A 65 -8.06 6.66 -0.96
CA MET A 65 -6.72 6.24 -1.37
C MET A 65 -5.78 5.96 -0.18
N GLY A 66 -6.19 6.26 1.05
CA GLY A 66 -5.37 5.98 2.22
C GLY A 66 -5.17 4.48 2.42
N ALA A 67 -3.92 4.06 2.63
CA ALA A 67 -3.59 2.66 2.89
C ALA A 67 -4.42 2.06 4.04
N ALA A 68 -4.89 0.83 3.84
CA ALA A 68 -5.76 0.16 4.80
C ALA A 68 -4.98 -0.24 6.08
N PRO A 69 -5.52 -0.02 7.30
CA PRO A 69 -4.79 -0.31 8.55
C PRO A 69 -4.34 -1.76 8.71
N ASP A 70 -5.13 -2.71 8.20
CA ASP A 70 -4.80 -4.15 8.18
C ASP A 70 -3.65 -4.47 7.22
N ALA A 71 -3.62 -3.85 6.03
CA ALA A 71 -2.46 -3.92 5.14
C ALA A 71 -1.21 -3.32 5.79
N GLY A 72 -1.36 -2.18 6.49
CA GLY A 72 -0.30 -1.57 7.28
C GLY A 72 0.26 -2.49 8.39
N GLN A 73 -0.60 -3.25 9.07
CA GLN A 73 -0.16 -4.21 10.08
C GLN A 73 0.72 -5.33 9.47
N LEU A 74 0.36 -5.82 8.28
CA LEU A 74 1.20 -6.76 7.54
C LEU A 74 2.53 -6.13 7.14
N MET A 75 2.52 -4.90 6.63
CA MET A 75 3.75 -4.18 6.27
C MET A 75 4.69 -4.00 7.48
N THR A 76 4.13 -3.69 8.66
CA THR A 76 4.88 -3.62 9.92
C THR A 76 5.58 -4.95 10.23
N LEU A 77 4.88 -6.07 10.05
CA LEU A 77 5.44 -7.40 10.25
C LEU A 77 6.60 -7.65 9.28
N LEU A 78 6.42 -7.35 7.99
CA LEU A 78 7.45 -7.55 6.96
C LEU A 78 8.70 -6.71 7.25
N LEU A 79 8.54 -5.41 7.51
CA LEU A 79 9.66 -4.51 7.86
C LEU A 79 10.48 -5.03 9.05
N LYS A 80 9.80 -5.54 10.10
CA LYS A 80 10.47 -6.12 11.27
C LYS A 80 11.18 -7.43 10.97
N LEU A 81 10.55 -8.33 10.20
CA LEU A 81 11.16 -9.61 9.81
C LEU A 81 12.40 -9.42 8.94
N LEU A 82 12.40 -8.40 8.08
CA LEU A 82 13.51 -8.03 7.22
C LEU A 82 14.58 -7.20 7.95
N ASN A 83 14.31 -6.73 9.18
CA ASN A 83 15.14 -5.77 9.89
C ASN A 83 15.48 -4.54 9.02
N ALA A 84 14.47 -4.04 8.29
CA ALA A 84 14.64 -3.00 7.29
C ALA A 84 15.14 -1.69 7.91
N LYS A 85 16.11 -1.04 7.25
CA LYS A 85 16.73 0.20 7.70
C LYS A 85 16.73 1.28 6.62
N LYS A 86 17.04 0.93 5.37
CA LYS A 86 16.96 1.85 4.21
C LYS A 86 15.81 1.42 3.31
N THR A 87 14.77 2.23 3.24
CA THR A 87 13.55 1.92 2.47
C THR A 87 13.25 2.97 1.42
N ILE A 88 12.41 2.60 0.45
CA ILE A 88 11.88 3.51 -0.56
C ILE A 88 10.37 3.34 -0.69
N GLU A 89 9.65 4.44 -0.79
CA GLU A 89 8.19 4.49 -0.96
C GLU A 89 7.87 5.26 -2.24
N VAL A 90 7.10 4.62 -3.14
CA VAL A 90 6.62 5.19 -4.39
C VAL A 90 5.11 5.35 -4.29
N GLY A 91 4.65 6.60 -4.19
CA GLY A 91 3.29 6.96 -3.81
C GLY A 91 3.16 7.08 -2.30
N VAL A 92 3.08 8.32 -1.81
CA VAL A 92 3.00 8.68 -0.39
C VAL A 92 1.59 9.14 -0.03
N PHE A 93 0.94 9.89 -0.92
CA PHE A 93 -0.31 10.58 -0.65
C PHE A 93 -0.25 11.35 0.69
N THR A 94 -1.15 11.06 1.62
CA THR A 94 -1.16 11.68 2.97
C THR A 94 -0.19 11.02 3.96
N GLY A 95 0.50 9.94 3.58
CA GLY A 95 1.62 9.38 4.33
C GLY A 95 1.28 8.37 5.43
N TYR A 96 0.15 7.65 5.36
CA TYR A 96 -0.16 6.60 6.34
C TYR A 96 0.88 5.46 6.31
N SER A 97 1.17 4.93 5.11
CA SER A 97 2.23 3.94 4.88
C SER A 97 3.61 4.47 5.27
N LEU A 98 3.91 5.71 4.89
CA LEU A 98 5.16 6.38 5.20
C LEU A 98 5.38 6.52 6.72
N LEU A 99 4.39 7.03 7.46
CA LEU A 99 4.45 7.16 8.91
C LEU A 99 4.60 5.80 9.59
N LEU A 100 3.86 4.79 9.11
CA LEU A 100 3.94 3.43 9.64
C LEU A 100 5.34 2.84 9.44
N THR A 101 5.93 3.03 8.27
CA THR A 101 7.30 2.60 7.98
C THR A 101 8.29 3.32 8.89
N ALA A 102 8.19 4.64 9.03
CA ALA A 102 9.08 5.46 9.87
C ALA A 102 9.01 5.10 11.36
N LEU A 103 7.84 4.73 11.86
CA LEU A 103 7.65 4.21 13.23
C LEU A 103 8.22 2.80 13.42
N THR A 104 8.32 2.02 12.34
CA THR A 104 8.72 0.61 12.41
C THR A 104 10.23 0.40 12.31
N ILE A 105 10.90 1.13 11.42
CA ILE A 105 12.35 1.00 11.20
C ILE A 105 13.17 1.63 12.35
N PRO A 106 14.43 1.24 12.53
CA PRO A 106 15.31 1.82 13.56
C PRO A 106 15.41 3.36 13.51
N ASP A 107 15.86 3.97 14.60
CA ASP A 107 15.95 5.45 14.70
C ASP A 107 16.86 6.07 13.63
N ASP A 108 17.95 5.37 13.31
CA ASP A 108 18.91 5.75 12.26
C ASP A 108 18.52 5.23 10.87
N GLY A 109 17.29 4.72 10.72
CA GLY A 109 16.72 4.32 9.44
C GLY A 109 16.44 5.51 8.53
N LYS A 110 16.36 5.24 7.22
CA LYS A 110 16.15 6.24 6.17
C LYS A 110 15.12 5.76 5.16
N ILE A 111 14.24 6.67 4.77
CA ILE A 111 13.17 6.46 3.80
C ILE A 111 13.33 7.49 2.70
N ILE A 112 13.44 7.05 1.45
CA ILE A 112 13.19 7.92 0.29
C ILE A 112 11.70 7.83 -0.04
N ALA A 113 10.99 8.94 0.02
CA ALA A 113 9.55 8.99 -0.20
C ALA A 113 9.25 9.82 -1.45
N LEU A 114 8.61 9.22 -2.46
CA LEU A 114 8.38 9.81 -3.77
C LEU A 114 6.89 10.02 -4.02
N ASP A 115 6.49 11.28 -4.24
CA ASP A 115 5.13 11.62 -4.65
C ASP A 115 5.12 12.95 -5.41
N PRO A 116 4.36 13.09 -6.52
CA PRO A 116 4.21 14.38 -7.18
C PRO A 116 3.31 15.38 -6.44
N ASP A 117 2.48 14.92 -5.48
CA ASP A 117 1.51 15.75 -4.76
C ASP A 117 2.04 16.13 -3.36
N ARG A 118 2.76 17.25 -3.30
CA ARG A 118 3.22 17.82 -2.02
C ARG A 118 2.07 18.27 -1.12
N GLU A 119 0.97 18.76 -1.69
CA GLU A 119 -0.16 19.27 -0.88
C GLU A 119 -0.78 18.13 -0.08
N ALA A 120 -0.94 16.95 -0.67
CA ALA A 120 -1.39 15.76 0.05
C ALA A 120 -0.41 15.34 1.15
N TYR A 121 0.90 15.33 0.88
CA TYR A 121 1.92 15.00 1.88
C TYR A 121 1.89 15.95 3.09
N GLU A 122 1.63 17.24 2.86
CA GLU A 122 1.57 18.25 3.91
C GLU A 122 0.40 18.03 4.89
N ILE A 123 -0.64 17.27 4.52
CA ILE A 123 -1.69 16.82 5.45
C ILE A 123 -1.11 15.87 6.51
N GLY A 124 -0.19 14.98 6.11
CA GLY A 124 0.45 14.00 6.97
C GLY A 124 1.60 14.52 7.82
N LEU A 125 2.31 15.54 7.32
CA LEU A 125 3.53 16.07 7.91
C LEU A 125 3.40 16.46 9.40
N PRO A 126 2.31 17.11 9.88
CA PRO A 126 2.13 17.40 11.30
C PRO A 126 2.13 16.15 12.19
N PHE A 127 1.58 15.03 11.72
CA PHE A 127 1.53 13.78 12.46
C PHE A 127 2.89 13.07 12.47
N ILE A 128 3.61 13.13 11.34
CA ILE A 128 5.01 12.67 11.24
C ILE A 128 5.92 13.44 12.22
N LYS A 129 5.77 14.77 12.27
CA LYS A 129 6.48 15.62 13.23
C LYS A 129 6.12 15.32 14.67
N LYS A 130 4.83 15.18 14.97
CA LYS A 130 4.33 14.80 16.29
C LYS A 130 4.87 13.44 16.75
N ALA A 131 5.02 12.49 15.82
CA ALA A 131 5.61 11.18 16.08
C ALA A 131 7.14 11.22 16.28
N GLY A 132 7.81 12.34 15.96
CA GLY A 132 9.24 12.50 16.13
C GLY A 132 10.10 11.67 15.16
N VAL A 133 9.57 11.37 13.97
CA VAL A 133 10.24 10.51 12.97
C VAL A 133 10.54 11.20 11.63
N GLU A 134 10.30 12.51 11.53
CA GLU A 134 10.57 13.30 10.31
C GLU A 134 12.03 13.16 9.84
N HIS A 135 12.99 13.06 10.76
CA HIS A 135 14.42 12.93 10.44
C HIS A 135 14.79 11.67 9.66
N LYS A 136 13.89 10.68 9.61
CA LYS A 136 14.07 9.46 8.82
C LYS A 136 13.67 9.64 7.36
N ILE A 137 12.90 10.66 7.03
CA ILE A 137 12.20 10.80 5.75
C ILE A 137 12.90 11.84 4.87
N ASP A 138 13.26 11.43 3.66
CA ASP A 138 13.65 12.30 2.57
C ASP A 138 12.52 12.31 1.52
N PHE A 139 11.65 13.31 1.60
CA PHE A 139 10.52 13.45 0.68
C PHE A 139 10.92 14.23 -0.57
N ILE A 140 10.70 13.63 -1.74
CA ILE A 140 11.05 14.19 -3.04
C ILE A 140 9.76 14.38 -3.84
N GLU A 141 9.43 15.65 -4.07
CA GLU A 141 8.29 16.04 -4.91
C GLU A 141 8.63 15.82 -6.39
N SER A 142 8.26 14.65 -6.92
CA SER A 142 8.60 14.26 -8.28
C SER A 142 7.80 13.05 -8.76
N PRO A 143 7.56 12.90 -10.07
CA PRO A 143 7.29 11.59 -10.65
C PRO A 143 8.39 10.60 -10.26
N ALA A 144 8.03 9.35 -9.98
CA ALA A 144 9.00 8.42 -9.39
C ALA A 144 10.06 7.92 -10.37
N LEU A 145 9.72 7.68 -11.66
CA LEU A 145 10.65 7.10 -12.64
C LEU A 145 11.95 7.90 -12.80
N PRO A 146 11.94 9.25 -13.01
CA PRO A 146 13.18 10.03 -13.08
C PRO A 146 14.06 9.90 -11.85
N VAL A 147 13.46 9.82 -10.65
CA VAL A 147 14.22 9.68 -9.41
C VAL A 147 14.83 8.28 -9.30
N LEU A 148 14.07 7.23 -9.64
CA LEU A 148 14.57 5.86 -9.67
C LEU A 148 15.71 5.68 -10.68
N ASP A 149 15.58 6.27 -11.88
CA ASP A 149 16.63 6.25 -12.90
C ASP A 149 17.88 6.98 -12.41
N LYS A 150 17.73 8.15 -11.78
CA LYS A 150 18.85 8.89 -11.17
C LYS A 150 19.53 8.12 -10.02
N LEU A 151 18.76 7.43 -9.18
CA LEU A 151 19.33 6.59 -8.13
C LEU A 151 20.19 5.47 -8.70
N LEU A 152 19.82 4.92 -9.86
CA LEU A 152 20.58 3.88 -10.56
C LEU A 152 21.86 4.37 -11.24
N GLU A 153 22.00 5.68 -11.48
CA GLU A 153 23.23 6.26 -12.03
C GLU A 153 24.39 6.16 -11.04
N ASP A 154 24.11 6.14 -9.73
CA ASP A 154 25.09 5.95 -8.68
C ASP A 154 25.24 4.46 -8.33
N PRO A 155 26.39 3.82 -8.62
CA PRO A 155 26.60 2.41 -8.33
C PRO A 155 26.48 2.05 -6.85
N SER A 156 26.63 3.00 -5.93
CA SER A 156 26.50 2.77 -4.49
C SER A 156 25.05 2.53 -4.05
N ASN A 157 24.06 2.88 -4.88
CA ASN A 157 22.65 2.66 -4.58
C ASN A 157 22.14 1.28 -5.04
N LYS A 158 22.90 0.57 -5.89
CA LYS A 158 22.53 -0.77 -6.32
C LYS A 158 22.46 -1.71 -5.12
N GLU A 159 21.38 -2.47 -5.00
CA GLU A 159 21.17 -3.41 -3.89
C GLU A 159 21.41 -2.76 -2.52
N SER A 160 21.01 -1.49 -2.34
CA SER A 160 21.24 -0.74 -1.11
C SER A 160 19.98 -0.60 -0.25
N PHE A 161 18.79 -0.85 -0.81
CA PHE A 161 17.52 -0.76 -0.10
C PHE A 161 17.09 -2.13 0.43
N ASP A 162 16.58 -2.15 1.66
CA ASP A 162 16.09 -3.36 2.32
C ASP A 162 14.61 -3.62 1.97
N PHE A 163 13.86 -2.55 1.72
CA PHE A 163 12.43 -2.64 1.45
C PHE A 163 11.97 -1.56 0.47
N ALA A 164 11.10 -1.94 -0.47
CA ALA A 164 10.39 -1.01 -1.35
C ALA A 164 8.88 -1.20 -1.24
N PHE A 165 8.16 -0.10 -1.05
CA PHE A 165 6.70 -0.04 -1.11
C PHE A 165 6.25 0.75 -2.34
N VAL A 166 5.31 0.21 -3.12
CA VAL A 166 4.79 0.84 -4.33
C VAL A 166 3.26 0.87 -4.29
N ASP A 167 2.68 2.06 -4.17
CA ASP A 167 1.24 2.31 -4.30
C ASP A 167 1.00 3.64 -5.04
N ALA A 168 1.25 3.63 -6.35
CA ALA A 168 1.18 4.81 -7.20
C ALA A 168 0.33 4.53 -8.46
N ASP A 169 0.67 5.15 -9.59
CA ASP A 169 0.03 4.95 -10.87
C ASP A 169 0.34 3.55 -11.45
N LYS A 170 -0.74 2.78 -11.64
CA LYS A 170 -0.68 1.32 -11.89
C LYS A 170 -0.10 0.97 -13.25
N ASP A 171 -0.23 1.88 -14.21
CA ASP A 171 0.32 1.71 -15.56
C ASP A 171 1.86 1.64 -15.55
N ASN A 172 2.51 2.24 -14.55
CA ASN A 172 3.97 2.22 -14.40
C ASN A 172 4.50 1.14 -13.46
N TYR A 173 3.67 0.28 -12.87
CA TYR A 173 4.13 -0.72 -11.91
C TYR A 173 5.23 -1.64 -12.46
N TRP A 174 5.12 -2.03 -13.74
CA TRP A 174 6.18 -2.79 -14.40
C TRP A 174 7.49 -2.02 -14.47
N ASN A 175 7.42 -0.74 -14.85
CA ASN A 175 8.59 0.13 -14.94
C ASN A 175 9.24 0.35 -13.57
N TYR A 176 8.43 0.56 -12.52
CA TYR A 176 8.92 0.64 -11.14
C TYR A 176 9.61 -0.65 -10.71
N HIS A 177 8.99 -1.79 -10.98
CA HIS A 177 9.52 -3.10 -10.63
C HIS A 177 10.91 -3.33 -11.24
N GLU A 178 11.12 -3.00 -12.52
CA GLU A 178 12.42 -3.15 -13.18
C GLU A 178 13.56 -2.32 -12.54
N ARG A 179 13.26 -1.12 -12.03
CA ARG A 179 14.25 -0.29 -11.34
C ARG A 179 14.46 -0.77 -9.91
N LEU A 180 13.37 -1.05 -9.19
CA LEU A 180 13.41 -1.46 -7.79
C LEU A 180 14.13 -2.80 -7.61
N LEU A 181 14.00 -3.75 -8.55
CA LEU A 181 14.78 -5.00 -8.52
C LEU A 181 16.30 -4.78 -8.56
N LYS A 182 16.77 -3.65 -9.09
CA LYS A 182 18.20 -3.30 -9.11
C LYS A 182 18.62 -2.52 -7.88
N LEU A 183 17.70 -1.80 -7.25
CA LEU A 183 17.94 -0.97 -6.06
C LEU A 183 17.80 -1.76 -4.75
N VAL A 184 16.88 -2.72 -4.70
CA VAL A 184 16.61 -3.54 -3.52
C VAL A 184 17.57 -4.73 -3.47
N MET A 185 18.07 -5.04 -2.27
CA MET A 185 19.00 -6.15 -2.05
C MET A 185 18.44 -7.47 -2.60
N ALA A 186 19.30 -8.30 -3.19
CA ALA A 186 18.93 -9.64 -3.66
C ALA A 186 18.98 -10.72 -2.55
N SER A 187 19.18 -10.32 -1.29
CA SER A 187 19.35 -11.24 -0.17
C SER A 187 18.00 -11.67 0.42
N LEU A 188 18.00 -12.78 1.19
CA LEU A 188 16.79 -13.29 1.86
C LEU A 188 16.17 -12.32 2.88
N SER A 189 16.86 -11.22 3.20
CA SER A 189 16.41 -10.18 4.13
C SER A 189 15.88 -8.93 3.43
N ALA A 190 15.56 -9.00 2.14
CA ALA A 190 15.03 -7.89 1.37
C ALA A 190 13.64 -8.20 0.77
N GLY A 191 12.80 -7.17 0.61
CA GLY A 191 11.43 -7.33 0.11
C GLY A 191 10.95 -6.18 -0.76
N VAL A 192 10.19 -6.51 -1.81
CA VAL A 192 9.41 -5.55 -2.59
C VAL A 192 7.93 -5.86 -2.35
N LEU A 193 7.18 -4.88 -1.84
CA LEU A 193 5.74 -4.96 -1.68
C LEU A 193 5.08 -3.97 -2.64
N ILE A 194 4.20 -4.50 -3.49
CA ILE A 194 3.43 -3.70 -4.46
C ILE A 194 1.96 -3.81 -4.06
N GLU A 195 1.36 -2.68 -3.68
CA GLU A 195 -0.05 -2.63 -3.31
C GLU A 195 -0.90 -2.34 -4.55
N HIS A 196 -1.93 -3.16 -4.76
CA HIS A 196 -2.85 -3.04 -5.89
C HIS A 196 -4.26 -2.76 -5.38
N HIS A 197 -4.68 -1.50 -5.48
CA HIS A 197 -6.10 -1.15 -5.40
C HIS A 197 -6.82 -1.62 -6.67
N LEU A 198 -7.69 -2.62 -6.56
CA LEU A 198 -8.65 -2.93 -7.63
C LEU A 198 -9.61 -1.74 -7.76
N PRO A 199 -9.83 -1.15 -8.95
CA PRO A 199 -10.87 -0.15 -9.11
C PRO A 199 -12.21 -0.81 -8.81
N MET A 200 -12.79 -0.45 -7.66
CA MET A 200 -14.17 -0.76 -7.33
C MET A 200 -15.03 0.02 -8.33
N LEU A 201 -15.47 -0.66 -9.38
CA LEU A 201 -16.51 -0.15 -10.26
C LEU A 201 -17.78 0.04 -9.42
N TYR A 202 -18.11 1.29 -9.13
CA TYR A 202 -19.38 1.70 -8.51
C TYR A 202 -20.53 1.55 -9.50
#